data_AF-A0A162HGK2-F1
#
_entry.id   AF-A0A162HGK2-F1
#
_cell.length_a   1.000
_cell.length_b   1.000
_cell.length_c   1.000
_cell.angle_alpha   90.00
_cell.angle_beta   90.00
_cell.angle_gamma   90.00
#
_symmetry.space_group_name_H-M   'P 1'
#
loop_
_entity.id
_entity.type
_entity.pdbx_description
1 polymer ?
#
loop_
_entity_poly.entity_id
_entity_poly.type
_entity_poly.pdbx_seq_one_letter_code
_entity_poly.pdbx_strand_id
1 'polypeptide(L)'
;MIPSQHFQSTPTVQFDLLTYMIGSYHYNWHPQIELLWLLQGTVEVNVDGTRHQLHANDLILINANRGHATFALTPECIALRLHILPDFYTSQGIDLSSGAFLLNSVTTPQHRDYQTIRQILAQLYLGLHQQDWPIFDLNALYFQLTNLLHHDFFDTGITMTYPQPKTQSSLNRVIDYINQAYDRPITLNEAAKISHYSPAYLSRIFKAELGLNFYEYLTRCRLQHAIYDLEKPTTRVADLALANGFQEVKSFNLMFKKHFGQTPSSYRQHLSHGQRPEYDQFKQPLTPTQTTIVQKQLNHWAQLTSTDQLSACESCMYKLHFQEYQALKQKSRN
;
A
#
# COMPACT_ATOMS: atom_id res chain seq x y z
N MET A 1 -37.90 -24.80 -23.24
CA MET A 1 -36.55 -25.36 -23.00
C MET A 1 -35.68 -24.23 -22.48
N ILE A 2 -35.11 -24.37 -21.28
CA ILE A 2 -34.12 -23.43 -20.75
C ILE A 2 -32.83 -23.68 -21.54
N PRO A 3 -32.17 -22.67 -22.13
CA PRO A 3 -30.93 -22.89 -22.85
C PRO A 3 -29.90 -23.47 -21.88
N SER A 4 -29.27 -24.58 -22.26
CA SER A 4 -28.12 -25.13 -21.54
C SER A 4 -27.00 -24.09 -21.55
N GLN A 5 -26.80 -23.43 -20.41
CA GLN A 5 -25.63 -22.58 -20.19
C GLN A 5 -24.44 -23.50 -19.93
N HIS A 6 -23.59 -23.66 -20.94
CA HIS A 6 -22.32 -24.35 -20.77
C HIS A 6 -21.42 -23.48 -19.86
N PHE A 7 -21.24 -23.90 -18.61
CA PHE A 7 -20.21 -23.35 -17.73
C PHE A 7 -18.84 -23.82 -18.25
N GLN A 8 -18.05 -22.90 -18.79
CA GLN A 8 -16.62 -23.15 -19.01
C GLN A 8 -15.95 -23.23 -17.63
N SER A 9 -15.04 -24.20 -17.47
CA SER A 9 -14.33 -24.46 -16.22
C SER A 9 -13.77 -23.17 -15.62
N THR A 10 -14.05 -22.93 -14.33
CA THR A 10 -13.50 -21.80 -13.57
C THR A 10 -11.99 -21.77 -13.75
N PRO A 11 -11.39 -20.65 -14.19
CA PRO A 11 -9.93 -20.55 -14.26
C PRO A 11 -9.35 -20.81 -12.87
N THR A 12 -8.15 -21.39 -12.83
CA THR A 12 -7.38 -21.55 -11.59
C THR A 12 -7.27 -20.19 -10.92
N VAL A 13 -7.81 -20.07 -9.70
CA VAL A 13 -7.73 -18.84 -8.93
C VAL A 13 -6.27 -18.60 -8.57
N GLN A 14 -5.68 -17.55 -9.13
CA GLN A 14 -4.31 -17.13 -8.84
C GLN A 14 -4.34 -15.79 -8.14
N PHE A 15 -3.74 -15.73 -6.95
CA PHE A 15 -3.51 -14.51 -6.21
C PHE A 15 -2.17 -14.56 -5.50
N ASP A 16 -1.59 -13.39 -5.25
CA ASP A 16 -0.33 -13.23 -4.53
C ASP A 16 -0.61 -12.56 -3.19
N LEU A 17 -0.47 -13.33 -2.11
CA LEU A 17 -0.65 -12.90 -0.74
C LEU A 17 0.67 -13.02 0.01
N LEU A 18 1.15 -11.91 0.57
CA LEU A 18 2.46 -11.85 1.21
C LEU A 18 2.41 -11.00 2.47
N THR A 19 3.10 -11.44 3.52
CA THR A 19 3.52 -10.59 4.64
C THR A 19 4.96 -10.15 4.46
N TYR A 20 5.25 -8.88 4.71
CA TYR A 20 6.61 -8.35 4.55
C TYR A 20 6.83 -7.13 5.43
N MET A 21 8.10 -6.83 5.69
CA MET A 21 8.46 -5.56 6.31
C MET A 21 8.48 -4.45 5.28
N ILE A 22 7.74 -3.38 5.59
CA ILE A 22 7.76 -2.15 4.80
C ILE A 22 9.05 -1.42 5.14
N GLY A 23 9.94 -1.32 4.15
CA GLY A 23 11.16 -0.54 4.24
C GLY A 23 11.03 0.79 3.49
N SER A 24 11.55 0.79 2.27
CA SER A 24 11.76 1.92 1.37
C SER A 24 10.58 2.81 1.07
N TYR A 25 10.84 4.10 0.75
CA TYR A 25 9.97 4.86 -0.15
C TYR A 25 10.11 4.27 -1.56
N HIS A 26 9.39 3.18 -1.82
CA HIS A 26 9.35 2.56 -3.14
C HIS A 26 8.09 3.03 -3.85
N TYR A 27 8.26 3.88 -4.84
CA TYR A 27 7.17 4.14 -5.78
C TYR A 27 7.15 3.05 -6.83
N ASN A 28 6.00 2.43 -6.98
CA ASN A 28 5.75 1.41 -7.98
C ASN A 28 4.37 1.58 -8.61
N TRP A 29 4.24 0.89 -9.72
CA TRP A 29 3.01 0.79 -10.48
C TRP A 29 2.92 -0.60 -11.04
N HIS A 30 1.74 -1.20 -10.93
CA HIS A 30 1.51 -2.55 -11.41
C HIS A 30 0.03 -2.75 -11.78
N PRO A 31 -0.28 -3.70 -12.67
CA PRO A 31 -1.66 -3.91 -13.15
C PRO A 31 -2.58 -4.52 -12.10
N GLN A 32 -2.06 -5.11 -11.03
CA GLN A 32 -2.84 -5.71 -9.95
C GLN A 32 -3.55 -4.62 -9.14
N ILE A 33 -4.77 -4.93 -8.69
CA ILE A 33 -5.40 -4.25 -7.57
C ILE A 33 -4.67 -4.72 -6.30
N GLU A 34 -4.26 -3.80 -5.45
CA GLU A 34 -3.54 -4.12 -4.20
C GLU A 34 -4.41 -3.80 -3.00
N LEU A 35 -4.70 -4.81 -2.17
CA LEU A 35 -5.28 -4.63 -0.85
C LEU A 35 -4.17 -4.76 0.20
N LEU A 36 -3.92 -3.67 0.92
CA LEU A 36 -2.89 -3.57 1.94
C LEU A 36 -3.53 -3.48 3.33
N TRP A 37 -3.11 -4.37 4.23
CA TRP A 37 -3.45 -4.36 5.65
C TRP A 37 -2.18 -4.11 6.47
N LEU A 38 -2.12 -2.98 7.17
CA LEU A 38 -1.01 -2.71 8.08
C LEU A 38 -1.19 -3.51 9.38
N LEU A 39 -0.29 -4.46 9.65
CA LEU A 39 -0.33 -5.31 10.83
C LEU A 39 0.34 -4.65 12.04
N GLN A 40 1.45 -3.94 11.79
CA GLN A 40 2.28 -3.32 12.84
C GLN A 40 2.89 -2.01 12.35
N GLY A 41 3.01 -1.04 13.26
CA GLY A 41 3.73 0.22 13.05
C GLY A 41 2.85 1.34 12.49
N THR A 42 3.50 2.33 11.89
CA THR A 42 2.86 3.48 11.23
C THR A 42 3.53 3.71 9.88
N VAL A 43 2.73 3.76 8.83
CA VAL A 43 3.21 3.86 7.43
C VAL A 43 2.50 5.02 6.74
N GLU A 44 3.26 5.85 6.05
CA GLU A 44 2.70 6.77 5.05
C GLU A 44 2.50 6.00 3.74
N VAL A 45 1.29 5.96 3.22
CA VAL A 45 0.96 5.45 1.89
C VAL A 45 0.59 6.63 1.01
N ASN A 46 1.31 6.79 -0.10
CA ASN A 46 0.97 7.73 -1.15
C ASN A 46 0.26 7.00 -2.27
N VAL A 47 -0.91 7.48 -2.69
CA VAL A 47 -1.64 6.96 -3.84
C VAL A 47 -2.05 8.17 -4.67
N ASP A 48 -1.55 8.25 -5.90
CA ASP A 48 -1.82 9.35 -6.84
C ASP A 48 -1.62 10.75 -6.23
N GLY A 49 -0.51 10.89 -5.52
CA GLY A 49 -0.11 12.12 -4.87
C GLY A 49 -0.88 12.50 -3.60
N THR A 50 -1.88 11.71 -3.20
CA THR A 50 -2.55 11.86 -1.90
C THR A 50 -1.85 10.99 -0.86
N ARG A 51 -1.55 11.57 0.30
CA ARG A 51 -0.86 10.88 1.41
C ARG A 51 -1.85 10.47 2.49
N HIS A 52 -1.77 9.22 2.91
CA HIS A 52 -2.53 8.63 4.00
C HIS A 52 -1.56 8.08 5.03
N GLN A 53 -1.79 8.36 6.32
CA GLN A 53 -1.00 7.79 7.40
C GLN A 53 -1.78 6.63 8.02
N LEU A 54 -1.35 5.41 7.72
CA LEU A 54 -1.92 4.18 8.23
C LEU A 54 -1.28 3.84 9.59
N HIS A 55 -2.11 3.35 10.50
CA HIS A 55 -1.71 2.73 11.76
C HIS A 55 -2.05 1.24 11.74
N ALA A 56 -1.58 0.50 12.76
CA ALA A 56 -1.89 -0.92 12.89
C ALA A 56 -3.41 -1.15 12.83
N ASN A 57 -3.81 -2.12 12.01
CA ASN A 57 -5.18 -2.42 11.62
C ASN A 57 -5.83 -1.43 10.64
N ASP A 58 -5.11 -0.58 9.94
CA ASP A 58 -5.70 0.10 8.78
C ASP A 58 -5.70 -0.79 7.53
N LEU A 59 -6.71 -0.61 6.68
CA LEU A 59 -6.84 -1.20 5.35
C LEU A 59 -6.87 -0.09 4.31
N ILE A 60 -6.18 -0.30 3.20
CA ILE A 60 -6.31 0.54 2.01
C ILE A 60 -6.28 -0.36 0.78
N LEU A 61 -7.15 -0.07 -0.18
CA LEU A 61 -7.16 -0.70 -1.49
C LEU A 61 -6.70 0.30 -2.55
N ILE A 62 -5.70 -0.11 -3.32
CA ILE A 62 -5.10 0.65 -4.41
C ILE A 62 -5.58 0.03 -5.71
N ASN A 63 -6.27 0.83 -6.53
CA ASN A 63 -6.81 0.38 -7.80
C ASN A 63 -5.70 -0.06 -8.77
N ALA A 64 -6.07 -0.93 -9.72
CA ALA A 64 -5.19 -1.36 -10.79
C ALA A 64 -4.56 -0.16 -11.50
N ASN A 65 -3.27 -0.27 -11.87
CA ASN A 65 -2.58 0.78 -12.62
C ASN A 65 -2.57 2.15 -11.92
N ARG A 66 -2.55 2.17 -10.58
CA ARG A 66 -2.32 3.39 -9.80
C ARG A 66 -0.92 3.41 -9.22
N GLY A 67 -0.22 4.52 -9.44
CA GLY A 67 1.10 4.73 -8.89
C GLY A 67 0.98 4.97 -7.38
N HIS A 68 1.74 4.22 -6.61
CA HIS A 68 1.71 4.34 -5.16
C HIS A 68 3.09 4.14 -4.56
N ALA A 69 3.27 4.65 -3.34
CA ALA A 69 4.47 4.44 -2.56
C ALA A 69 4.11 4.18 -1.10
N THR A 70 4.87 3.33 -0.43
CA THR A 70 4.77 3.14 1.02
C THR A 70 6.03 3.68 1.69
N PHE A 71 5.92 4.16 2.93
CA PHE A 71 7.05 4.68 3.68
C PHE A 71 6.86 4.42 5.17
N ALA A 72 7.72 3.61 5.76
CA ALA A 72 7.68 3.34 7.20
C ALA A 72 8.04 4.61 7.98
N LEU A 73 7.15 5.06 8.87
CA LEU A 73 7.38 6.19 9.78
C LEU A 73 7.94 5.74 11.14
N THR A 74 7.72 4.47 11.49
CA THR A 74 8.25 3.81 12.69
C THR A 74 9.10 2.59 12.33
N PRO A 75 10.02 2.16 13.21
CA PRO A 75 10.73 0.90 13.05
C PRO A 75 9.77 -0.29 12.88
N GLU A 76 10.23 -1.32 12.17
CA GLU A 76 9.58 -2.64 12.10
C GLU A 76 8.10 -2.60 11.69
N CYS A 77 7.78 -1.79 10.67
CA CYS A 77 6.46 -1.78 10.06
C CYS A 77 6.24 -3.08 9.28
N ILE A 78 5.13 -3.78 9.55
CA ILE A 78 4.78 -5.05 8.89
C ILE A 78 3.40 -4.91 8.26
N ALA A 79 3.29 -5.30 7.00
CA ALA A 79 2.01 -5.35 6.29
C ALA A 79 1.75 -6.71 5.67
N LEU A 80 0.46 -7.01 5.50
CA LEU A 80 -0.06 -8.09 4.69
C LEU A 80 -0.65 -7.47 3.43
N ARG A 81 -0.29 -8.03 2.27
CA ARG A 81 -0.65 -7.49 0.96
C ARG A 81 -1.21 -8.59 0.08
N LEU A 82 -2.40 -8.35 -0.44
CA LEU A 82 -3.04 -9.19 -1.45
C LEU A 82 -3.05 -8.47 -2.79
N HIS A 83 -2.57 -9.15 -3.84
CA HIS A 83 -2.74 -8.73 -5.22
C HIS A 83 -3.86 -9.50 -5.89
N ILE A 84 -4.78 -8.76 -6.49
CA ILE A 84 -5.90 -9.26 -7.28
C ILE A 84 -5.68 -8.81 -8.72
N LEU A 85 -5.61 -9.77 -9.65
CA LEU A 85 -5.57 -9.45 -11.08
C LEU A 85 -6.95 -8.90 -11.53
N PRO A 86 -7.01 -7.78 -12.27
CA PRO A 86 -8.28 -7.29 -12.83
C PRO A 86 -9.03 -8.34 -13.66
N ASP A 87 -8.29 -9.23 -14.34
CA ASP A 87 -8.82 -10.34 -15.13
C ASP A 87 -9.69 -11.31 -14.31
N PHE A 88 -9.43 -11.40 -12.99
CA PHE A 88 -10.27 -12.18 -12.11
C PHE A 88 -11.71 -11.64 -12.07
N TYR A 89 -11.90 -10.31 -12.07
CA TYR A 89 -13.23 -9.70 -12.12
C TYR A 89 -13.82 -9.76 -13.53
N THR A 90 -13.04 -9.43 -14.56
CA THR A 90 -13.56 -9.38 -15.94
C THR A 90 -13.96 -10.76 -16.47
N SER A 91 -13.24 -11.83 -16.08
CA SER A 91 -13.62 -13.21 -16.41
C SER A 91 -14.94 -13.66 -15.76
N GLN A 92 -15.39 -12.95 -14.72
CA GLN A 92 -16.69 -13.14 -14.07
C GLN A 92 -17.77 -12.19 -14.60
N GLY A 93 -17.48 -11.43 -15.67
CA GLY A 93 -18.41 -10.48 -16.29
C GLY A 93 -18.52 -9.13 -15.59
N ILE A 94 -17.58 -8.81 -14.69
CA ILE A 94 -17.54 -7.52 -13.99
C ILE A 94 -16.69 -6.52 -14.79
N ASP A 95 -17.29 -5.40 -15.18
CA ASP A 95 -16.61 -4.30 -15.86
C ASP A 95 -15.97 -3.35 -14.84
N LEU A 96 -14.64 -3.34 -14.81
CA LEU A 96 -13.86 -2.45 -13.96
C LEU A 96 -13.54 -1.10 -14.62
N SER A 97 -13.84 -0.92 -15.91
CA SER A 97 -13.47 0.30 -16.65
C SER A 97 -14.33 1.51 -16.26
N SER A 98 -15.51 1.28 -15.71
CA SER A 98 -16.49 2.30 -15.36
C SER A 98 -16.63 2.50 -13.85
N GLY A 99 -15.55 2.38 -13.08
CA GLY A 99 -15.60 2.59 -11.63
C GLY A 99 -14.25 2.53 -10.94
N ALA A 100 -14.28 2.62 -9.62
CA ALA A 100 -13.10 2.49 -8.76
C ALA A 100 -13.47 1.86 -7.41
N PHE A 101 -12.53 1.11 -6.84
CA PHE A 101 -12.60 0.69 -5.44
C PHE A 101 -12.22 1.84 -4.50
N LEU A 102 -13.00 2.06 -3.44
CA LEU A 102 -12.86 3.17 -2.48
C LEU A 102 -12.54 2.74 -1.05
N LEU A 103 -12.02 1.53 -0.86
CA LEU A 103 -11.66 1.05 0.47
C LEU A 103 -10.45 1.81 1.00
N ASN A 104 -10.67 2.65 2.01
CA ASN A 104 -9.61 3.29 2.79
C ASN A 104 -10.11 3.56 4.22
N SER A 105 -9.60 2.78 5.18
CA SER A 105 -10.02 2.91 6.58
C SER A 105 -9.50 4.18 7.25
N VAL A 106 -8.48 4.84 6.70
CA VAL A 106 -8.00 6.12 7.26
C VAL A 106 -9.02 7.23 6.99
N THR A 107 -9.60 7.25 5.80
CA THR A 107 -10.62 8.25 5.42
C THR A 107 -12.02 7.86 5.87
N THR A 108 -12.30 6.55 5.94
CA THR A 108 -13.58 5.99 6.40
C THR A 108 -13.32 4.99 7.53
N PRO A 109 -13.13 5.45 8.79
CA PRO A 109 -12.67 4.59 9.91
C PRO A 109 -13.63 3.49 10.34
N GLN A 110 -14.92 3.67 10.05
CA GLN A 110 -15.96 2.73 10.44
C GLN A 110 -16.64 2.16 9.21
N HIS A 111 -16.53 0.83 9.05
CA HIS A 111 -17.27 0.08 8.06
C HIS A 111 -17.56 -1.31 8.62
N ARG A 112 -18.79 -1.81 8.41
CA ARG A 112 -19.23 -3.10 8.95
C ARG A 112 -18.35 -4.27 8.45
N ASP A 113 -17.86 -4.17 7.22
CA ASP A 113 -17.16 -5.26 6.55
C ASP A 113 -15.64 -5.31 6.82
N TYR A 114 -15.06 -4.33 7.52
CA TYR A 114 -13.61 -4.33 7.78
C TYR A 114 -13.14 -5.50 8.65
N GLN A 115 -13.96 -5.92 9.62
CA GLN A 115 -13.66 -7.10 10.43
C GLN A 115 -13.65 -8.36 9.55
N THR A 116 -14.68 -8.51 8.71
CA THR A 116 -14.80 -9.65 7.78
C THR A 116 -13.65 -9.69 6.78
N ILE A 117 -13.22 -8.55 6.23
CA ILE A 117 -12.06 -8.49 5.35
C ILE A 117 -10.79 -9.01 6.04
N ARG A 118 -10.52 -8.58 7.28
CA ARG A 118 -9.34 -9.05 8.04
C ARG A 118 -9.43 -10.53 8.40
N GLN A 119 -10.63 -11.00 8.77
CA GLN A 119 -10.88 -12.43 9.02
C GLN A 119 -10.55 -13.27 7.78
N ILE A 120 -11.06 -12.88 6.60
CA ILE A 120 -10.80 -13.62 5.36
C ILE A 120 -9.32 -13.54 4.96
N LEU A 121 -8.69 -12.36 5.03
CA LEU A 121 -7.26 -12.22 4.76
C LEU A 121 -6.39 -13.07 5.68
N ALA A 122 -6.73 -13.14 6.97
CA ALA A 122 -6.04 -13.98 7.92
C ALA A 122 -6.22 -15.47 7.59
N GLN A 123 -7.44 -15.92 7.30
CA GLN A 123 -7.72 -17.32 6.92
C GLN A 123 -7.01 -17.71 5.61
N LEU A 124 -7.00 -16.83 4.60
CA LEU A 124 -6.25 -17.05 3.36
C LEU A 124 -4.74 -17.22 3.64
N TYR A 125 -4.16 -16.35 4.46
CA TYR A 125 -2.74 -16.44 4.81
C TYR A 125 -2.40 -17.73 5.56
N LEU A 126 -3.18 -18.05 6.59
CA LEU A 126 -2.98 -19.25 7.39
C LEU A 126 -3.11 -20.51 6.53
N GLY A 127 -4.12 -20.57 5.67
CA GLY A 127 -4.35 -21.71 4.78
C GLY A 127 -3.23 -21.90 3.75
N LEU A 128 -2.66 -20.82 3.21
CA LEU A 128 -1.49 -20.90 2.33
C LEU A 128 -0.22 -21.39 3.02
N HIS A 129 -0.15 -21.32 4.36
CA HIS A 129 1.03 -21.68 5.15
C HIS A 129 0.83 -22.95 5.99
N GLN A 130 -0.33 -23.60 5.85
CA GLN A 130 -0.63 -24.87 6.49
C GLN A 130 -0.48 -26.02 5.48
N GLN A 131 0.12 -27.13 5.91
CA GLN A 131 0.16 -28.34 5.09
C GLN A 131 -1.26 -28.90 4.91
N ASP A 132 -1.56 -29.33 3.68
CA ASP A 132 -2.82 -30.00 3.30
C ASP A 132 -4.09 -29.15 3.43
N TRP A 133 -4.00 -27.82 3.44
CA TRP A 133 -5.20 -26.98 3.37
C TRP A 133 -5.90 -27.17 2.01
N PRO A 134 -7.22 -27.47 1.97
CA PRO A 134 -7.91 -27.69 0.71
C PRO A 134 -7.90 -26.44 -0.17
N ILE A 135 -7.38 -26.54 -1.40
CA ILE A 135 -7.38 -25.43 -2.37
C ILE A 135 -8.78 -24.87 -2.63
N PHE A 136 -9.80 -25.71 -2.50
CA PHE A 136 -11.21 -25.32 -2.64
C PHE A 136 -11.64 -24.30 -1.59
N ASP A 137 -11.18 -24.46 -0.34
CA ASP A 137 -11.51 -23.53 0.74
C ASP A 137 -10.80 -22.18 0.54
N LEU A 138 -9.55 -22.19 0.07
CA LEU A 138 -8.84 -20.96 -0.31
C LEU A 138 -9.56 -20.23 -1.45
N ASN A 139 -10.03 -20.96 -2.45
CA ASN A 139 -10.80 -20.38 -3.55
C ASN A 139 -12.11 -19.77 -3.03
N ALA A 140 -12.85 -20.47 -2.18
CA ALA A 140 -14.09 -19.97 -1.59
C ALA A 140 -13.88 -18.66 -0.81
N LEU A 141 -12.84 -18.60 0.02
CA LEU A 141 -12.45 -17.39 0.75
C LEU A 141 -12.07 -16.25 -0.20
N TYR A 142 -11.32 -16.55 -1.27
CA TYR A 142 -10.92 -15.54 -2.24
C TYR A 142 -12.13 -14.98 -3.02
N PHE A 143 -13.06 -15.83 -3.45
CA PHE A 143 -14.32 -15.41 -4.07
C PHE A 143 -15.18 -14.58 -3.09
N GLN A 144 -15.26 -14.98 -1.82
CA GLN A 144 -15.98 -14.23 -0.80
C GLN A 144 -15.40 -12.83 -0.62
N LEU A 145 -14.07 -12.71 -0.48
CA LEU A 145 -13.39 -11.43 -0.32
C LEU A 145 -13.60 -10.53 -1.53
N THR A 146 -13.34 -11.02 -2.73
CA THR A 146 -13.45 -10.23 -3.97
C THR A 146 -14.88 -9.81 -4.26
N ASN A 147 -15.87 -10.67 -4.00
CA ASN A 147 -17.28 -10.30 -4.12
C ASN A 147 -17.66 -9.19 -3.10
N LEU A 148 -17.20 -9.31 -1.85
CA LEU A 148 -17.41 -8.29 -0.82
C LEU A 148 -16.77 -6.94 -1.22
N LEU A 149 -15.52 -6.96 -1.69
CA LEU A 149 -14.82 -5.78 -2.16
C LEU A 149 -15.57 -5.10 -3.31
N HIS A 150 -16.05 -5.87 -4.28
CA HIS A 150 -16.81 -5.33 -5.40
C HIS A 150 -18.16 -4.76 -4.94
N HIS A 151 -18.93 -5.52 -4.17
CA HIS A 151 -20.27 -5.11 -3.77
C HIS A 151 -20.29 -3.86 -2.88
N ASP A 152 -19.39 -3.78 -1.89
CA ASP A 152 -19.45 -2.73 -0.86
C ASP A 152 -18.45 -1.58 -1.09
N PHE A 153 -17.44 -1.76 -1.94
CA PHE A 153 -16.39 -0.75 -2.13
C PHE A 153 -16.17 -0.31 -3.58
N PHE A 154 -16.79 -0.94 -4.58
CA PHE A 154 -16.68 -0.48 -5.96
C PHE A 154 -17.77 0.54 -6.30
N ASP A 155 -17.37 1.75 -6.68
CA ASP A 155 -18.27 2.83 -7.07
C ASP A 155 -18.17 3.10 -8.58
N THR A 156 -19.30 2.91 -9.28
CA THR A 156 -19.42 3.15 -10.72
C THR A 156 -19.59 4.62 -11.09
N GLY A 157 -19.83 5.49 -10.10
CA GLY A 157 -19.90 6.94 -10.28
C GLY A 157 -18.53 7.61 -10.41
N ILE A 158 -17.44 6.85 -10.28
CA ILE A 158 -16.07 7.38 -10.32
C ILE A 158 -15.38 6.96 -11.61
N THR A 159 -15.04 7.96 -12.42
CA THR A 159 -14.18 7.75 -13.58
C THR A 159 -12.71 7.83 -13.17
N MET A 160 -11.99 6.73 -13.30
CA MET A 160 -10.54 6.73 -13.10
C MET A 160 -9.83 7.37 -14.30
N THR A 161 -9.01 8.39 -14.03
CA THR A 161 -8.06 8.92 -15.02
C THR A 161 -6.69 8.33 -14.80
N TYR A 162 -6.22 7.54 -15.76
CA TYR A 162 -4.88 6.93 -15.71
C TYR A 162 -3.83 7.85 -16.34
N PRO A 163 -2.61 7.91 -15.77
CA PRO A 163 -1.49 8.60 -16.40
C PRO A 163 -1.21 8.01 -17.80
N GLN A 164 -0.81 8.86 -18.74
CA GLN A 164 -0.42 8.40 -20.07
C GLN A 164 0.84 7.52 -19.98
N PRO A 165 0.94 6.39 -20.72
CA PRO A 165 2.07 5.45 -20.64
C PRO A 165 3.45 6.11 -20.83
N LYS A 166 3.52 7.16 -21.67
CA LYS A 166 4.75 7.94 -21.91
C LYS A 166 5.16 8.79 -20.70
N THR A 167 4.19 9.35 -19.97
CA THR A 167 4.46 10.09 -18.73
C THR A 167 5.03 9.17 -17.67
N GLN A 168 4.44 7.99 -17.56
CA GLN A 168 4.84 6.96 -16.62
C GLN A 168 6.25 6.42 -16.90
N SER A 169 6.56 6.04 -18.15
CA SER A 169 7.89 5.52 -18.50
C SER A 169 9.00 6.55 -18.27
N SER A 170 8.74 7.83 -18.52
CA SER A 170 9.68 8.91 -18.21
C SER A 170 9.87 9.13 -16.72
N LEU A 171 8.82 9.00 -15.91
CA LEU A 171 8.92 9.13 -14.46
C LEU A 171 9.71 7.96 -13.86
N ASN A 172 9.43 6.73 -14.29
CA ASN A 172 10.15 5.53 -13.85
C ASN A 172 11.66 5.65 -14.11
N ARG A 173 12.07 6.12 -15.29
CA ARG A 173 13.50 6.37 -15.59
C ARG A 173 14.17 7.32 -14.61
N VAL A 174 13.45 8.34 -14.14
CA VAL A 174 13.98 9.29 -13.15
C VAL A 174 14.05 8.65 -11.77
N ILE A 175 13.04 7.87 -11.41
CA ILE A 175 13.00 7.13 -10.14
C ILE A 175 14.15 6.12 -10.06
N ASP A 176 14.34 5.33 -11.12
CA ASP A 176 15.44 4.35 -11.23
C ASP A 176 16.79 5.04 -11.11
N TYR A 177 16.94 6.16 -11.81
CA TYR A 177 18.15 6.97 -11.71
C TYR A 177 18.41 7.48 -10.28
N ILE A 178 17.39 7.99 -9.59
CA ILE A 178 17.53 8.43 -8.19
C ILE A 178 17.94 7.26 -7.31
N ASN A 179 17.30 6.10 -7.45
CA ASN A 179 17.60 4.91 -6.65
C ASN A 179 19.04 4.40 -6.87
N GLN A 180 19.60 4.60 -8.06
CA GLN A 180 20.98 4.19 -8.38
C GLN A 180 22.04 5.22 -7.98
N ALA A 181 21.67 6.49 -7.81
CA ALA A 181 22.62 7.61 -7.62
C ALA A 181 22.31 8.50 -6.41
N TYR A 182 21.47 8.04 -5.48
CA TYR A 182 21.00 8.85 -4.33
C TYR A 182 22.14 9.37 -3.45
N ASP A 183 23.26 8.64 -3.40
CA ASP A 183 24.45 8.87 -2.60
C ASP A 183 25.30 10.08 -3.08
N ARG A 184 25.03 10.59 -4.28
CA ARG A 184 25.68 11.80 -4.81
C ARG A 184 24.72 12.99 -4.93
N PRO A 185 25.24 14.23 -5.10
CA PRO A 185 24.41 15.38 -5.42
C PRO A 185 23.65 15.16 -6.74
N ILE A 186 22.32 15.25 -6.70
CA ILE A 186 21.46 15.19 -7.88
C ILE A 186 20.67 16.50 -7.98
N THR A 187 20.60 17.07 -9.17
CA THR A 187 19.79 18.26 -9.44
C THR A 187 18.53 17.94 -10.23
N LEU A 188 17.49 18.77 -10.08
CA LEU A 188 16.28 18.65 -10.89
C LEU A 188 16.59 18.77 -12.40
N ASN A 189 17.56 19.59 -12.78
CA ASN A 189 17.98 19.75 -14.17
C ASN A 189 18.59 18.47 -14.75
N GLU A 190 19.35 17.73 -13.97
CA GLU A 190 19.91 16.44 -14.36
C GLU A 190 18.81 15.39 -14.55
N ALA A 191 17.88 15.29 -13.59
CA ALA A 191 16.72 14.41 -13.69
C ALA A 191 15.78 14.75 -14.88
N ALA A 192 15.63 16.05 -15.18
CA ALA A 192 14.85 16.53 -16.31
C ALA A 192 15.43 16.06 -17.66
N LYS A 193 16.77 16.05 -17.79
CA LYS A 193 17.45 15.53 -18.99
C LYS A 193 17.19 14.04 -19.19
N ILE A 194 17.17 13.26 -18.11
CA ILE A 194 16.92 11.81 -18.13
C ILE A 194 15.49 11.50 -18.58
N SER A 195 14.51 12.26 -18.10
CA SER A 195 13.10 12.09 -18.52
C SER A 195 12.78 12.69 -19.89
N HIS A 196 13.69 13.50 -20.46
CA HIS A 196 13.44 14.38 -21.61
C HIS A 196 12.31 15.40 -21.38
N TYR A 197 12.13 15.82 -20.13
CA TYR A 197 11.19 16.87 -19.77
C TYR A 197 11.91 18.17 -19.41
N SER A 198 11.16 19.28 -19.41
CA SER A 198 11.65 20.49 -18.77
C SER A 198 11.66 20.32 -17.25
N PRO A 199 12.56 21.00 -16.51
CA PRO A 199 12.58 20.96 -15.05
C PRO A 199 11.23 21.33 -14.42
N ALA A 200 10.56 22.34 -14.97
CA ALA A 200 9.24 22.77 -14.52
C ALA A 200 8.18 21.69 -14.71
N TYR A 201 8.17 21.02 -15.87
CA TYR A 201 7.24 19.92 -16.13
C TYR A 201 7.51 18.74 -15.22
N LEU A 202 8.78 18.34 -15.05
CA LEU A 202 9.16 17.23 -14.16
C LEU A 202 8.73 17.52 -12.71
N SER A 203 8.94 18.75 -12.22
CA SER A 203 8.49 19.13 -10.88
C SER A 203 6.98 19.00 -10.71
N ARG A 204 6.20 19.38 -11.74
CA ARG A 204 4.74 19.24 -11.73
C ARG A 204 4.32 17.78 -11.72
N ILE A 205 4.98 16.93 -12.52
CA ILE A 205 4.72 15.48 -12.56
C ILE A 205 5.03 14.83 -11.21
N PHE A 206 6.17 15.14 -10.58
CA PHE A 206 6.47 14.64 -9.23
C PHE A 206 5.36 15.01 -8.24
N LYS A 207 4.90 16.27 -8.27
CA LYS A 207 3.84 16.70 -7.35
C LYS A 207 2.50 16.01 -7.63
N ALA A 208 2.16 15.80 -8.90
CA ALA A 208 0.90 15.18 -9.30
C ALA A 208 0.88 13.67 -9.02
N GLU A 209 1.94 12.96 -9.40
CA GLU A 209 1.99 11.49 -9.35
C GLU A 209 2.46 10.97 -7.99
N LEU A 210 3.42 11.66 -7.36
CA LEU A 210 4.04 11.23 -6.10
C LEU A 210 3.57 12.05 -4.92
N GLY A 211 2.89 13.19 -5.13
CA GLY A 211 2.46 14.07 -4.04
C GLY A 211 3.60 14.84 -3.37
N LEU A 212 4.84 14.58 -3.80
CA LEU A 212 6.07 15.14 -3.27
C LEU A 212 6.73 16.02 -4.33
N ASN A 213 7.56 16.96 -3.89
CA ASN A 213 8.50 17.58 -4.82
C ASN A 213 9.73 16.66 -5.03
N PHE A 214 10.48 16.93 -6.09
CA PHE A 214 11.68 16.16 -6.45
C PHE A 214 12.70 16.00 -5.30
N TYR A 215 13.02 17.08 -4.59
CA TYR A 215 14.02 17.04 -3.52
C TYR A 215 13.51 16.33 -2.26
N GLU A 216 12.20 16.38 -2.00
CA GLU A 216 11.57 15.59 -0.94
C GLU A 216 11.62 14.10 -1.27
N TYR A 217 11.36 13.70 -2.51
CA TYR A 217 11.52 12.31 -2.95
C TYR A 217 12.97 11.84 -2.79
N LEU A 218 13.94 12.61 -3.29
CA LEU A 218 15.37 12.30 -3.16
C LEU A 218 15.78 12.17 -1.68
N THR A 219 15.29 13.08 -0.83
CA THR A 219 15.58 13.06 0.61
C THR A 219 15.03 11.80 1.27
N ARG A 220 13.80 11.38 0.94
CA ARG A 220 13.20 10.15 1.47
C ARG A 220 13.95 8.90 1.02
N CYS A 221 14.37 8.85 -0.25
CA CYS A 221 15.24 7.79 -0.76
C CYS A 221 16.54 7.71 0.07
N ARG A 222 17.23 8.83 0.29
CA ARG A 222 18.45 8.88 1.13
C ARG A 222 18.22 8.46 2.59
N LEU A 223 17.13 8.94 3.20
CA LEU A 223 16.78 8.59 4.59
C LEU A 223 16.52 7.09 4.76
N GLN A 224 15.96 6.44 3.75
CA GLN A 224 15.76 5.00 3.76
C GLN A 224 17.09 4.24 3.72
N HIS A 225 17.99 4.57 2.80
CA HIS A 225 19.29 3.90 2.73
C HIS A 225 20.07 4.11 4.04
N ALA A 226 19.93 5.30 4.63
CA ALA A 226 20.43 5.59 5.96
C ALA A 226 19.80 4.70 7.06
N ILE A 227 18.50 4.36 7.01
CA ILE A 227 17.89 3.41 7.96
C ILE A 227 18.49 2.03 7.83
N TYR A 228 18.71 1.55 6.61
CA TYR A 228 19.35 0.26 6.39
C TYR A 228 20.76 0.22 6.98
N ASP A 229 21.54 1.28 6.78
CA ASP A 229 22.87 1.38 7.39
C ASP A 229 22.83 1.60 8.90
N LEU A 230 21.73 2.13 9.47
CA LEU A 230 21.56 2.34 10.91
C LEU A 230 21.42 1.01 11.65
N GLU A 231 20.96 -0.05 10.99
CA GLU A 231 20.88 -1.40 11.55
C GLU A 231 22.26 -1.99 11.85
N LYS A 232 23.32 -1.51 11.17
CA LYS A 232 24.71 -1.88 11.44
C LYS A 232 25.18 -1.16 12.71
N PRO A 233 25.33 -1.87 13.85
CA PRO A 233 25.49 -1.22 15.16
C PRO A 233 26.78 -0.40 15.29
N THR A 234 27.81 -0.72 14.49
CA THR A 234 29.15 -0.12 14.55
C THR A 234 29.32 1.15 13.72
N THR A 235 28.43 1.45 12.77
CA THR A 235 28.58 2.62 11.89
C THR A 235 28.30 3.92 12.63
N ARG A 236 29.18 4.92 12.57
CA ARG A 236 28.89 6.23 13.19
C ARG A 236 27.80 6.94 12.38
N VAL A 237 26.87 7.59 13.08
CA VAL A 237 25.75 8.32 12.45
C VAL A 237 26.23 9.40 11.47
N ALA A 238 27.36 10.05 11.76
CA ALA A 238 27.96 11.06 10.88
C ALA A 238 28.44 10.47 9.54
N ASP A 239 29.18 9.37 9.60
CA ASP A 239 29.72 8.70 8.41
C ASP A 239 28.59 8.19 7.51
N LEU A 240 27.57 7.60 8.14
CA LEU A 240 26.36 7.11 7.47
C LEU A 240 25.60 8.24 6.77
N ALA A 241 25.44 9.40 7.40
CA ALA A 241 24.77 10.54 6.80
C ALA A 241 25.47 10.98 5.50
N LEU A 242 26.80 11.08 5.54
CA LEU A 242 27.62 11.50 4.40
C LEU A 242 27.61 10.44 3.29
N ALA A 243 27.72 9.15 3.65
CA ALA A 243 27.67 8.03 2.70
C ALA A 243 26.31 7.94 1.98
N ASN A 244 25.23 8.41 2.61
CA ASN A 244 23.88 8.40 2.05
C ASN A 244 23.51 9.72 1.34
N GLY A 245 24.51 10.49 0.88
CA GLY A 245 24.31 11.66 0.01
C GLY A 245 23.84 12.94 0.71
N PHE A 246 23.84 13.00 2.05
CA PHE A 246 23.64 14.27 2.75
C PHE A 246 24.95 15.06 2.78
N GLN A 247 24.89 16.34 2.41
CA GLN A 247 26.06 17.23 2.44
C GLN A 247 26.53 17.54 3.87
N GLU A 248 25.60 17.57 4.83
CA GLU A 248 25.88 17.88 6.22
C GLU A 248 25.09 16.96 7.16
N VAL A 249 25.76 16.51 8.23
CA VAL A 249 25.15 15.69 9.29
C VAL A 249 23.99 16.42 9.98
N LYS A 250 24.05 17.76 10.08
CA LYS A 250 22.98 18.59 10.64
C LYS A 250 21.70 18.49 9.81
N SER A 251 21.82 18.57 8.49
CA SER A 251 20.69 18.43 7.55
C SER A 251 20.08 17.04 7.61
N PHE A 252 20.93 16.00 7.69
CA PHE A 252 20.47 14.63 7.92
C PHE A 252 19.67 14.50 9.21
N ASN A 253 20.20 14.91 10.36
CA ASN A 253 19.51 14.82 11.64
C ASN A 253 18.17 15.56 11.66
N LEU A 254 18.12 16.74 11.04
CA LEU A 254 16.89 17.53 10.92
C LEU A 254 15.84 16.80 10.08
N MET A 255 16.22 16.29 8.91
CA MET A 255 15.30 15.56 8.03
C MET A 255 14.87 14.23 8.67
N PHE A 256 15.80 13.50 9.29
CA PHE A 256 15.50 12.25 9.97
C PHE A 256 14.47 12.47 11.08
N LYS A 257 14.69 13.45 11.98
CA LYS A 257 13.75 13.78 13.04
C LYS A 257 12.40 14.25 12.50
N LYS A 258 12.40 15.03 11.41
CA LYS A 258 11.18 15.47 10.74
C LYS A 258 10.35 14.30 10.21
N HIS A 259 10.98 13.28 9.65
CA HIS A 259 10.30 12.15 9.01
C HIS A 259 9.92 11.02 9.98
N PHE A 260 10.76 10.74 10.99
CA PHE A 260 10.58 9.60 11.89
C PHE A 260 10.23 10.00 13.34
N GLY A 261 10.10 11.30 13.62
CA GLY A 261 9.76 11.84 14.94
C GLY A 261 10.86 11.75 16.00
N GLN A 262 11.92 10.97 15.75
CA GLN A 262 13.02 10.70 16.69
C GLN A 262 14.39 10.89 16.04
N THR A 263 15.47 10.94 16.84
CA THR A 263 16.85 11.06 16.31
C THR A 263 17.33 9.73 15.73
N PRO A 264 18.32 9.73 14.80
CA PRO A 264 18.89 8.49 14.26
C PRO A 264 19.43 7.55 15.35
N SER A 265 20.08 8.08 16.38
CA SER A 265 20.61 7.29 17.50
C SER A 265 19.49 6.65 18.33
N SER A 266 18.41 7.39 18.59
CA SER A 266 17.22 6.85 19.29
C SER A 266 16.52 5.79 18.45
N TYR A 267 16.38 6.03 17.15
CA TYR A 267 15.82 5.06 16.20
C TYR A 267 16.63 3.76 16.21
N ARG A 268 17.97 3.86 16.21
CA ARG A 268 18.87 2.71 16.27
C ARG A 268 18.65 1.82 17.49
N GLN A 269 18.37 2.42 18.65
CA GLN A 269 18.11 1.66 19.88
C GLN A 269 16.82 0.82 19.83
N HIS A 270 15.88 1.18 18.95
CA HIS A 270 14.62 0.46 18.78
C HIS A 270 14.67 -0.63 17.69
N LEU A 271 15.77 -0.72 16.92
CA LEU A 271 15.93 -1.74 15.89
C LEU A 271 16.32 -3.07 16.52
N SER A 272 15.58 -4.15 16.25
CA SER A 272 16.03 -5.49 16.62
C SER A 272 17.24 -5.89 15.77
N HIS A 273 18.31 -6.35 16.42
CA HIS A 273 19.53 -6.78 15.73
C HIS A 273 19.32 -8.17 15.13
N GLY A 274 18.84 -8.22 13.89
CA GLY A 274 18.73 -9.44 13.07
C GLY A 274 19.41 -9.26 11.72
N GLN A 275 20.05 -10.30 11.20
CA GLN A 275 20.62 -10.28 9.85
C GLN A 275 19.49 -10.24 8.82
N ARG A 276 19.36 -9.13 8.08
CA ARG A 276 18.52 -9.04 6.88
C ARG A 276 19.30 -9.49 5.65
N PRO A 277 18.62 -10.06 4.64
CA PRO A 277 19.24 -10.34 3.34
C PRO A 277 19.74 -9.05 2.65
N GLU A 278 20.74 -9.20 1.79
CA GLU A 278 21.38 -8.09 1.07
C GLU A 278 20.41 -7.31 0.17
N TYR A 279 20.41 -5.99 0.39
CA TYR A 279 20.04 -4.80 -0.39
C TYR A 279 18.93 -4.78 -1.48
N ASP A 280 18.40 -5.88 -2.01
CA ASP A 280 17.63 -5.82 -3.28
C ASP A 280 16.15 -6.22 -3.22
N GLN A 281 15.53 -6.18 -2.03
CA GLN A 281 14.09 -6.45 -1.94
C GLN A 281 13.35 -5.36 -1.17
N PHE A 282 12.62 -4.52 -1.91
CA PHE A 282 11.68 -3.52 -1.39
C PHE A 282 10.68 -4.11 -0.37
N LYS A 283 10.45 -5.43 -0.47
CA LYS A 283 9.70 -6.25 0.47
C LYS A 283 10.68 -7.17 1.19
N GLN A 284 11.04 -6.82 2.43
CA GLN A 284 11.95 -7.63 3.22
C GLN A 284 11.17 -8.79 3.86
N PRO A 285 11.64 -10.04 3.74
CA PRO A 285 11.01 -11.17 4.41
C PRO A 285 11.06 -10.96 5.93
N LEU A 286 10.06 -11.52 6.62
CA LEU A 286 9.99 -11.44 8.08
C LEU A 286 11.06 -12.33 8.71
N THR A 287 11.65 -11.87 9.82
CA THR A 287 12.48 -12.72 10.69
C THR A 287 11.61 -13.78 11.39
N PRO A 288 12.17 -14.91 11.87
CA PRO A 288 11.38 -15.93 12.58
C PRO A 288 10.56 -15.39 13.77
N THR A 289 11.11 -14.43 14.51
CA THR A 289 10.42 -13.75 15.62
C THR A 289 9.22 -12.96 15.11
N GLN A 290 9.40 -12.18 14.04
CA GLN A 290 8.33 -11.39 13.43
C GLN A 290 7.25 -12.30 12.82
N THR A 291 7.64 -13.38 12.15
CA THR A 291 6.71 -14.39 11.63
C THR A 291 5.84 -14.96 12.74
N THR A 292 6.42 -15.25 13.91
CA THR A 292 5.67 -15.77 15.07
C THR A 292 4.65 -14.75 15.60
N ILE A 293 5.04 -13.48 15.70
CA ILE A 293 4.15 -12.39 16.12
C ILE A 293 2.98 -12.24 15.14
N VAL A 294 3.28 -12.17 13.84
CA VAL A 294 2.27 -12.06 12.78
C VAL A 294 1.33 -13.26 12.79
N GLN A 295 1.87 -14.48 12.88
CA GLN A 295 1.07 -15.70 12.93
C GLN A 295 0.08 -15.68 14.12
N LYS A 296 0.51 -15.19 15.29
CA LYS A 296 -0.37 -15.05 16.46
C LYS A 296 -1.49 -14.04 16.20
N GLN A 297 -1.18 -12.88 15.60
CA GLN A 297 -2.16 -11.87 15.25
C GLN A 297 -3.18 -12.40 14.23
N LEU A 298 -2.72 -13.09 13.19
CA LEU A 298 -3.59 -13.66 12.16
C LEU A 298 -4.47 -14.79 12.70
N ASN A 299 -3.93 -15.68 13.55
CA ASN A 299 -4.74 -16.69 14.25
C ASN A 299 -5.86 -16.06 15.08
N HIS A 300 -5.57 -14.97 15.79
CA HIS A 300 -6.60 -14.24 16.54
C HIS A 300 -7.71 -13.72 15.60
N TRP A 301 -7.34 -13.04 14.50
CA TRP A 301 -8.32 -12.54 13.54
C TRP A 301 -9.13 -13.66 12.88
N ALA A 302 -8.50 -14.77 12.50
CA ALA A 302 -9.16 -15.89 11.85
C ALA A 302 -10.19 -16.60 12.75
N GLN A 303 -9.98 -16.55 14.07
CA GLN A 303 -10.84 -17.17 15.09
C GLN A 303 -11.90 -16.24 15.67
N LEU A 304 -11.83 -14.94 15.38
CA LEU A 304 -12.91 -14.03 15.76
C LEU A 304 -14.19 -14.58 15.13
N THR A 305 -15.12 -15.04 15.98
CA THR A 305 -16.48 -15.24 15.54
C THR A 305 -16.96 -13.90 14.97
N SER A 306 -17.75 -13.95 13.90
CA SER A 306 -18.60 -12.81 13.57
C SER A 306 -19.49 -12.60 14.79
N THR A 307 -19.01 -11.82 15.77
CA THR A 307 -19.81 -11.33 16.90
C THR A 307 -21.09 -10.84 16.27
N ASP A 308 -22.18 -11.44 16.74
CA ASP A 308 -23.55 -11.26 16.33
C ASP A 308 -23.76 -10.04 15.46
N GLN A 309 -24.33 -10.26 14.28
CA GLN A 309 -25.20 -9.32 13.59
C GLN A 309 -25.12 -7.92 14.22
N LEU A 310 -24.15 -7.09 13.81
CA LEU A 310 -24.49 -5.68 13.68
C LEU A 310 -25.65 -5.73 12.69
N SER A 311 -26.86 -5.72 13.27
CA SER A 311 -28.12 -5.97 12.59
C SER A 311 -28.03 -5.40 11.19
N ALA A 312 -28.35 -6.22 10.21
CA ALA A 312 -28.63 -5.69 8.89
C ALA A 312 -29.68 -4.58 9.08
N CYS A 313 -29.22 -3.34 9.07
CA CYS A 313 -30.02 -2.15 8.82
C CYS A 313 -31.31 -2.00 9.64
N GLU A 314 -31.22 -1.77 10.95
CA GLU A 314 -32.32 -1.08 11.68
C GLU A 314 -31.95 0.32 12.20
N SER A 315 -30.68 0.72 12.12
CA SER A 315 -30.24 2.07 12.51
C SER A 315 -29.11 2.64 11.66
N CYS A 316 -28.98 2.21 10.40
CA CYS A 316 -28.03 2.80 9.46
C CYS A 316 -28.49 4.21 9.05
N MET A 317 -28.24 5.18 9.95
CA MET A 317 -28.39 6.62 9.74
C MET A 317 -27.72 7.09 8.44
N TYR A 318 -26.72 6.37 7.95
CA TYR A 318 -26.02 6.72 6.71
C TYR A 318 -26.90 6.64 5.46
N LYS A 319 -27.72 5.60 5.30
CA LYS A 319 -28.61 5.49 4.12
C LYS A 319 -29.72 6.53 4.14
N LEU A 320 -30.29 6.78 5.32
CA LEU A 320 -31.33 7.80 5.53
C LEU A 320 -30.78 9.21 5.28
N HIS A 321 -29.64 9.56 5.89
CA HIS A 321 -29.03 10.87 5.73
C HIS A 321 -28.42 11.09 4.35
N PHE A 322 -27.95 10.04 3.67
CA PHE A 322 -27.48 10.16 2.29
C PHE A 322 -28.64 10.48 1.35
N GLN A 323 -29.80 9.82 1.51
CA GLN A 323 -30.99 10.12 0.72
C GLN A 323 -31.56 11.51 1.04
N GLU A 324 -31.59 11.92 2.32
CA GLU A 324 -31.98 13.27 2.74
C GLU A 324 -31.03 14.34 2.18
N TYR A 325 -29.71 14.11 2.22
CA TYR A 325 -28.70 15.00 1.66
C TYR A 325 -28.89 15.18 0.14
N GLN A 326 -29.14 14.10 -0.60
CA GLN A 326 -29.39 14.19 -2.04
C GLN A 326 -30.71 14.92 -2.35
N ALA A 327 -31.77 14.70 -1.56
CA ALA A 327 -33.04 15.39 -1.72
C ALA A 327 -32.94 16.91 -1.43
N LEU A 328 -32.18 17.30 -0.41
CA LEU A 328 -31.90 18.71 -0.10
C LEU A 328 -31.05 19.38 -1.18
N LYS A 329 -30.07 18.65 -1.74
CA LYS A 329 -29.22 19.14 -2.83
C LYS A 329 -29.96 19.31 -4.15
N GLN A 330 -31.02 18.56 -4.39
CA GLN A 330 -31.93 18.77 -5.53
C GLN A 330 -32.87 19.96 -5.30
N LYS A 331 -33.38 20.16 -4.07
CA LYS A 331 -34.23 21.30 -3.73
C LYS A 331 -33.52 22.65 -3.71
N SER A 332 -32.20 22.68 -3.51
CA SER A 332 -31.41 23.92 -3.55
C SER A 332 -30.96 24.33 -4.97
N ARG A 333 -31.29 23.53 -5.98
CA ARG A 333 -30.97 23.78 -7.40
C ARG A 333 -32.18 24.20 -8.25
N ASN A 334 -33.36 24.25 -7.65
CA ASN A 334 -34.58 24.88 -8.18
C ASN A 334 -34.91 26.09 -7.30
#